data_AF-A0A520T155-F1
#
_entry.id   AF-A0A520T155-F1
#
_cell.length_a   1.000
_cell.length_b   1.000
_cell.length_c   1.000
_cell.angle_alpha   90.00
_cell.angle_beta   90.00
_cell.angle_gamma   90.00
#
_symmetry.space_group_name_H-M   'P 1'
#
loop_
_entity.id
_entity.type
_entity.pdbx_description
1 polymer ?
#
loop_
_entity_poly.entity_id
_entity_poly.type
_entity_poly.pdbx_seq_one_letter_code
_entity_poly.pdbx_strand_id
1 'polypeptide(L)'
;MINKIYLMGKSRTILALNGIVMMLIGICFFYFNKQINMAMFPGIIENDLAFEVAAILRYIMGSGIFTIGIILFLARVSVKSGAQRLLLGSSIGFFLIFLTTLFVKYKFMSVDIPIVGIAIFPILSLLSLYVSTRPYQE
;
A
#
# COMPACT_ATOMS: atom_id res chain seq x y z
N MET A 1 -26.77 -6.62 5.98
CA MET A 1 -25.52 -5.99 6.43
C MET A 1 -24.55 -6.98 7.11
N ILE A 2 -25.04 -8.02 7.79
CA ILE A 2 -24.23 -9.02 8.54
C ILE A 2 -23.38 -9.92 7.62
N ASN A 3 -23.85 -10.25 6.41
CA ASN A 3 -23.12 -11.13 5.47
C ASN A 3 -21.82 -10.55 4.87
N LYS A 4 -21.68 -9.22 4.79
CA LYS A 4 -20.45 -8.58 4.24
C LYS A 4 -19.26 -8.74 5.19
N ILE A 5 -19.52 -8.73 6.50
CA ILE A 5 -18.48 -8.87 7.54
C ILE A 5 -17.92 -10.31 7.55
N TYR A 6 -18.76 -11.31 7.24
CA TYR A 6 -18.33 -12.71 7.20
C TYR A 6 -17.36 -13.02 6.04
N LEU A 7 -17.54 -12.36 4.89
CA LEU A 7 -16.62 -12.46 3.74
C LEU A 7 -15.25 -11.83 4.01
N MET A 8 -15.19 -10.76 4.81
CA MET A 8 -13.94 -10.10 5.25
C MET A 8 -13.16 -10.89 6.30
N GLY A 9 -13.70 -11.99 6.84
CA GLY A 9 -13.05 -12.79 7.87
C GLY A 9 -12.02 -13.80 7.36
N LYS A 10 -11.98 -14.09 6.05
CA LYS A 10 -11.10 -15.11 5.47
C LYS A 10 -9.80 -14.50 4.96
N SER A 11 -8.66 -15.10 5.33
CA SER A 11 -7.32 -14.66 4.92
C SER A 11 -7.18 -14.50 3.40
N ARG A 12 -7.85 -15.35 2.62
CA ARG A 12 -7.88 -15.28 1.15
C ARG A 12 -8.49 -13.98 0.62
N THR A 13 -9.58 -13.53 1.24
CA THR A 13 -10.27 -12.30 0.84
C THR A 13 -9.41 -11.08 1.12
N ILE A 14 -8.76 -11.03 2.29
CA ILE A 14 -7.88 -9.91 2.65
C ILE A 14 -6.62 -9.89 1.77
N LEU A 15 -6.05 -11.05 1.43
CA LEU A 15 -4.96 -11.11 0.45
C LEU A 15 -5.38 -10.58 -0.92
N ALA A 16 -6.56 -10.97 -1.40
CA ALA A 16 -7.09 -10.46 -2.65
C ALA A 16 -7.34 -8.94 -2.59
N LEU A 17 -7.91 -8.44 -1.49
CA LEU A 17 -8.16 -7.02 -1.27
C LEU A 17 -6.85 -6.22 -1.25
N ASN A 18 -5.88 -6.62 -0.42
CA ASN A 18 -4.56 -5.98 -0.36
C ASN A 18 -3.89 -6.00 -1.73
N GLY A 19 -3.96 -7.14 -2.45
CA GLY A 19 -3.42 -7.26 -3.79
C GLY A 19 -4.03 -6.27 -4.78
N ILE A 20 -5.36 -6.18 -4.82
CA ILE A 20 -6.08 -5.24 -5.69
C ILE A 20 -5.73 -3.79 -5.34
N VAL A 21 -5.74 -3.42 -4.05
CA VAL A 21 -5.41 -2.07 -3.61
C VAL A 21 -3.98 -1.70 -4.03
N MET A 22 -3.01 -2.59 -3.82
CA MET A 22 -1.63 -2.36 -4.23
C MET A 22 -1.49 -2.23 -5.74
N MET A 23 -2.18 -3.06 -6.54
CA MET A 23 -2.21 -2.89 -8.00
C MET A 23 -2.79 -1.53 -8.41
N LEU A 24 -3.87 -1.07 -7.78
CA LEU A 24 -4.45 0.25 -8.06
C LEU A 24 -3.50 1.39 -7.70
N ILE A 25 -2.81 1.32 -6.55
CA ILE A 25 -1.79 2.32 -6.18
C ILE A 25 -0.65 2.34 -7.21
N GLY A 26 -0.19 1.17 -7.64
CA GLY A 26 0.83 1.05 -8.69
C GLY A 26 0.41 1.74 -9.97
N ILE A 27 -0.81 1.45 -10.47
CA ILE A 27 -1.40 2.11 -11.64
C ILE A 27 -1.46 3.64 -11.44
N CYS A 28 -1.87 4.10 -10.25
CA CYS A 28 -1.93 5.53 -9.97
C CYS A 28 -0.56 6.21 -10.09
N PHE A 29 0.53 5.57 -9.67
CA PHE A 29 1.88 6.13 -9.84
C PHE A 29 2.34 6.20 -11.29
N PHE A 30 1.83 5.34 -12.17
CA PHE A 30 2.07 5.46 -13.62
C PHE A 30 1.25 6.59 -14.25
N TYR A 31 -0.06 6.60 -14.04
CA TYR A 31 -0.96 7.52 -14.76
C TYR A 31 -1.02 8.93 -14.16
N PHE A 32 -0.92 9.05 -12.84
CA PHE A 32 -1.05 10.32 -12.11
C PHE A 32 0.29 10.83 -11.58
N ASN A 33 1.41 10.41 -12.18
CA ASN A 33 2.76 10.72 -11.71
C ASN A 33 2.96 12.22 -11.49
N LYS A 34 2.61 13.03 -12.50
CA LYS A 34 2.72 14.50 -12.47
C LYS A 34 1.90 15.13 -11.34
N GLN A 35 0.64 14.72 -11.20
CA GLN A 35 -0.26 15.24 -10.17
C GLN A 35 0.24 14.90 -8.77
N ILE A 36 0.75 13.68 -8.57
CA ILE A 36 1.28 13.23 -7.27
C ILE A 36 2.61 13.94 -6.94
N ASN A 37 3.46 14.20 -7.93
CA ASN A 37 4.66 15.04 -7.78
C ASN A 37 4.29 16.43 -7.26
N MET A 38 3.37 17.10 -7.94
CA MET A 38 2.96 18.47 -7.62
C MET A 38 2.23 18.55 -6.28
N ALA A 39 1.42 17.55 -5.95
CA ALA A 39 0.74 17.49 -4.66
C ALA A 39 1.74 17.32 -3.50
N MET A 40 2.75 16.46 -3.64
CA MET A 40 3.74 16.24 -2.58
C MET A 40 4.78 17.35 -2.45
N PHE A 41 5.16 17.98 -3.57
CA PHE A 41 6.22 18.98 -3.63
C PHE A 41 5.72 20.22 -4.38
N PRO A 42 5.04 21.14 -3.71
CA PRO A 42 4.63 22.41 -4.31
C PRO A 42 5.86 23.17 -4.82
N GLY A 43 5.90 23.51 -6.12
CA GLY A 43 7.04 24.18 -6.75
C GLY A 43 8.06 23.27 -7.43
N ILE A 44 7.90 21.93 -7.38
CA ILE A 44 8.83 21.00 -8.07
C ILE A 44 8.92 21.24 -9.58
N ILE A 45 7.89 21.85 -10.18
CA ILE A 45 7.84 22.15 -11.62
C ILE A 45 8.85 23.24 -12.03
N GLU A 46 9.37 24.02 -11.08
CA GLU A 46 10.36 25.08 -11.33
C GLU A 46 11.78 24.51 -11.50
N ASN A 47 11.97 23.22 -11.21
CA ASN A 47 13.24 22.51 -11.35
C ASN A 47 13.04 21.22 -12.15
N ASP A 48 13.33 21.29 -13.45
CA ASP A 48 13.12 20.18 -14.40
C ASP A 48 13.85 18.90 -13.98
N LEU A 49 15.10 19.00 -13.54
CA LEU A 49 15.87 17.83 -13.11
C LEU A 49 15.25 17.17 -11.88
N ALA A 50 14.83 17.96 -10.89
CA ALA A 50 14.17 17.43 -9.70
C ALA A 50 12.82 16.76 -10.06
N PHE A 51 12.07 17.35 -10.98
CA PHE A 51 10.82 16.78 -11.46
C PHE A 51 11.04 15.45 -12.22
N GLU A 52 12.04 15.37 -13.10
CA GLU A 52 12.39 14.14 -13.82
C GLU A 52 12.82 13.02 -12.86
N VAL A 53 13.69 13.32 -11.91
CA VAL A 53 14.13 12.34 -10.89
C VAL A 53 12.93 11.84 -10.07
N ALA A 54 12.06 12.76 -9.63
CA ALA A 54 10.87 12.41 -8.86
C ALA A 54 9.87 11.58 -9.70
N ALA A 55 9.76 11.85 -11.00
CA ALA A 55 8.93 11.09 -11.93
C ALA A 55 9.48 9.67 -12.17
N ILE A 56 10.78 9.53 -12.44
CA ILE A 56 11.44 8.22 -12.62
C ILE A 56 11.24 7.37 -11.36
N LEU A 57 11.48 7.95 -10.19
CA LEU A 57 11.30 7.24 -8.91
C LEU A 57 9.86 6.77 -8.73
N ARG A 58 8.86 7.60 -9.08
CA ARG A 58 7.44 7.20 -9.02
C ARG A 58 7.11 6.05 -9.97
N TYR A 59 7.67 6.00 -11.17
CA TYR A 59 7.46 4.86 -12.07
C TYR A 59 8.03 3.56 -11.50
N ILE A 60 9.23 3.61 -10.92
CA ILE A 60 9.86 2.44 -10.27
C ILE A 60 9.07 2.01 -9.03
N MET A 61 8.63 2.97 -8.20
CA MET A 61 7.77 2.68 -7.05
C MET A 61 6.43 2.06 -7.50
N GLY A 62 5.86 2.59 -8.59
CA GLY A 62 4.64 2.09 -9.22
C GLY A 62 4.76 0.63 -9.63
N SER A 63 5.84 0.26 -10.34
CA SER A 63 6.06 -1.14 -10.76
C SER A 63 6.29 -2.07 -9.57
N GLY A 64 7.05 -1.63 -8.56
CA GLY A 64 7.31 -2.41 -7.34
C GLY A 64 6.03 -2.68 -6.55
N ILE A 65 5.22 -1.64 -6.32
CA ILE A 65 3.94 -1.75 -5.61
C ILE A 65 2.93 -2.59 -6.41
N PHE A 66 2.88 -2.43 -7.73
CA PHE A 66 2.03 -3.25 -8.60
C PHE A 66 2.41 -4.73 -8.52
N THR A 67 3.71 -5.03 -8.54
CA THR A 67 4.25 -6.39 -8.43
C THR A 67 3.88 -7.02 -7.09
N ILE A 68 4.03 -6.28 -5.97
CA ILE A 68 3.56 -6.73 -4.65
C ILE A 68 2.06 -7.03 -4.70
N GLY A 69 1.28 -6.19 -5.38
CA GLY A 69 -0.15 -6.39 -5.57
C GLY A 69 -0.49 -7.71 -6.28
N ILE A 70 0.22 -8.04 -7.36
CA ILE A 70 0.09 -9.33 -8.06
C ILE A 70 0.42 -10.49 -7.12
N ILE A 71 1.56 -10.42 -6.41
CA ILE A 71 2.02 -11.48 -5.50
C ILE A 71 0.96 -11.75 -4.43
N LEU A 72 0.47 -10.71 -3.75
CA LEU A 72 -0.55 -10.83 -2.72
C LEU A 72 -1.87 -11.38 -3.29
N PHE A 73 -2.26 -10.90 -4.48
CA PHE A 73 -3.46 -11.38 -5.14
C PHE A 73 -3.34 -12.87 -5.46
N LEU A 74 -2.26 -13.33 -6.08
CA LEU A 74 -2.05 -14.75 -6.41
C LEU A 74 -1.91 -15.62 -5.16
N ALA A 75 -1.28 -15.10 -4.10
CA ALA A 75 -1.14 -15.78 -2.82
C ALA A 75 -2.49 -16.10 -2.14
N ARG A 76 -3.62 -15.55 -2.59
CA ARG A 76 -4.97 -15.88 -2.08
C ARG A 76 -5.32 -17.37 -2.19
N VAL A 77 -4.71 -18.10 -3.12
CA VAL A 77 -5.00 -19.53 -3.35
C VAL A 77 -4.17 -20.43 -2.43
N SER A 78 -3.21 -19.88 -1.70
CA SER A 78 -2.33 -20.59 -0.78
C SER A 78 -3.07 -21.37 0.32
N VAL A 79 -2.37 -22.34 0.92
CA VAL A 79 -2.78 -22.99 2.16
C VAL A 79 -2.97 -21.97 3.29
N LYS A 80 -3.92 -22.22 4.21
CA LYS A 80 -4.34 -21.24 5.23
C LYS A 80 -3.17 -20.70 6.07
N SER A 81 -2.28 -21.59 6.53
CA SER A 81 -1.08 -21.21 7.30
C SER A 81 -0.13 -20.30 6.51
N GLY A 82 0.06 -20.58 5.21
CA GLY A 82 0.84 -19.75 4.31
C GLY A 82 0.21 -18.36 4.14
N ALA A 83 -1.10 -18.31 3.92
CA ALA A 83 -1.85 -17.06 3.78
C ALA A 83 -1.78 -16.18 5.04
N GLN A 84 -1.88 -16.77 6.23
CA GLN A 84 -1.76 -16.02 7.50
C GLN A 84 -0.34 -15.47 7.71
N ARG A 85 0.70 -16.25 7.43
CA ARG A 85 2.10 -15.77 7.51
C ARG A 85 2.37 -14.62 6.54
N LEU A 86 1.85 -14.73 5.31
CA LEU A 86 1.92 -13.65 4.32
C LEU A 86 1.20 -12.39 4.79
N LEU A 87 0.01 -12.51 5.37
CA LEU A 87 -0.72 -11.37 5.94
C LEU A 87 0.02 -10.75 7.13
N LEU A 88 0.63 -11.55 8.01
CA LEU A 88 1.44 -11.04 9.11
C LEU A 88 2.64 -10.25 8.59
N GLY A 89 3.40 -10.81 7.64
CA GLY A 89 4.53 -10.11 7.01
C GLY A 89 4.08 -8.83 6.29
N SER A 90 2.97 -8.89 5.57
CA SER A 90 2.38 -7.71 4.90
C SER A 90 1.96 -6.64 5.91
N SER A 91 1.39 -7.03 7.04
CA SER A 91 1.01 -6.10 8.12
C SER A 91 2.20 -5.31 8.63
N ILE A 92 3.31 -6.00 8.91
CA ILE A 92 4.55 -5.37 9.40
C ILE A 92 5.11 -4.44 8.32
N GLY A 93 5.17 -4.89 7.06
CA GLY A 93 5.64 -4.07 5.94
C GLY A 93 4.81 -2.81 5.72
N PHE A 94 3.48 -2.92 5.72
CA PHE A 94 2.59 -1.76 5.60
C PHE A 94 2.71 -0.80 6.78
N PHE A 95 2.89 -1.32 8.00
CA PHE A 95 3.12 -0.47 9.16
C PHE A 95 4.45 0.29 9.07
N LEU A 96 5.51 -0.37 8.58
CA LEU A 96 6.80 0.27 8.36
C LEU A 96 6.68 1.41 7.32
N ILE A 97 5.98 1.18 6.20
CA ILE A 97 5.71 2.22 5.20
C ILE A 97 4.96 3.41 5.82
N PHE A 98 3.96 3.13 6.66
CA PHE A 98 3.23 4.18 7.38
C PHE A 98 4.14 4.99 8.30
N LEU A 99 4.97 4.34 9.12
CA LEU A 99 5.92 5.03 10.00
C LEU A 99 6.94 5.86 9.21
N THR A 100 7.47 5.32 8.12
CA THR A 100 8.38 6.06 7.23
C THR A 100 7.68 7.27 6.60
N THR A 101 6.41 7.13 6.21
CA THR A 101 5.61 8.23 5.65
C THR A 101 5.42 9.35 6.69
N LEU A 102 5.10 9.00 7.94
CA LEU A 102 5.03 9.98 9.03
C LEU A 102 6.38 10.63 9.30
N PHE A 103 7.46 9.83 9.36
CA PHE A 103 8.81 10.35 9.54
C PHE A 103 9.17 11.38 8.47
N VAL A 104 8.92 11.08 7.19
CA VAL A 104 9.17 12.02 6.09
C VAL A 104 8.33 13.29 6.23
N LYS A 105 7.03 13.18 6.53
CA LYS A 105 6.14 14.33 6.71
C LYS A 105 6.60 15.25 7.85
N TYR A 106 7.05 14.70 8.97
CA TYR A 106 7.50 15.50 10.12
C TYR A 106 8.95 15.98 9.99
N LYS A 107 9.81 15.26 9.26
CA LYS A 107 11.21 15.65 9.05
C LYS A 107 11.38 16.73 7.98
N PHE A 108 10.58 16.67 6.92
CA PHE A 108 10.67 17.57 5.77
C PHE A 108 9.40 18.43 5.68
N MET A 109 9.44 19.63 6.26
CA MET A 109 8.29 20.55 6.32
C MET A 109 7.77 20.99 4.95
N SER A 110 8.58 20.89 3.91
CA SER A 110 8.21 21.25 2.53
C SER A 110 7.42 20.16 1.80
N VAL A 111 7.21 19.00 2.43
CA VAL A 111 6.53 17.85 1.80
C VAL A 111 5.08 17.77 2.26
N ASP A 112 4.16 17.95 1.32
CA ASP A 112 2.73 17.81 1.60
C ASP A 112 2.18 16.44 1.14
N ILE A 113 2.36 15.44 1.99
CA ILE A 113 1.87 14.09 1.68
C ILE A 113 0.32 14.07 1.69
N PRO A 114 -0.34 13.70 0.58
CA PRO A 114 -1.79 13.58 0.53
C PRO A 114 -2.33 12.64 1.60
N ILE A 115 -3.45 13.01 2.23
CA ILE A 115 -4.02 12.25 3.36
C ILE A 115 -4.33 10.79 3.02
N VAL A 116 -4.72 10.52 1.76
CA VAL A 116 -4.96 9.16 1.26
C VAL A 116 -3.68 8.32 1.33
N GLY A 117 -2.52 8.90 0.99
CA GLY A 117 -1.22 8.23 1.07
C GLY A 117 -0.77 7.92 2.49
N ILE A 118 -1.24 8.70 3.47
CA ILE A 118 -0.99 8.47 4.90
C ILE A 118 -1.93 7.39 5.45
N ALA A 119 -3.22 7.43 5.08
CA ALA A 119 -4.26 6.61 5.67
C ALA A 119 -4.31 5.17 5.14
N ILE A 120 -3.91 4.94 3.88
CA ILE A 120 -4.12 3.64 3.23
C ILE A 120 -3.30 2.50 3.88
N PHE A 121 -2.02 2.73 4.15
CA PHE A 121 -1.13 1.71 4.72
C PHE A 121 -1.45 1.30 6.16
N PRO A 122 -1.79 2.18 7.11
CA PRO A 122 -2.21 1.75 8.44
C PRO A 122 -3.54 0.97 8.40
N ILE A 123 -4.47 1.32 7.51
CA ILE A 123 -5.72 0.55 7.32
C ILE A 123 -5.40 -0.87 6.83
N LEU A 124 -4.60 -1.01 5.78
CA LEU A 124 -4.20 -2.31 5.26
C LEU A 124 -3.41 -3.13 6.29
N SER A 125 -2.55 -2.46 7.07
CA SER A 125 -1.79 -3.08 8.16
C SER A 125 -2.72 -3.67 9.22
N LEU A 126 -3.64 -2.87 9.77
CA LEU A 126 -4.57 -3.32 10.80
C LEU A 126 -5.48 -4.45 10.33
N LEU A 127 -5.99 -4.38 9.09
CA LEU A 127 -6.79 -5.45 8.50
C LEU A 127 -5.99 -6.74 8.35
N SER A 128 -4.74 -6.64 7.89
CA SER A 128 -3.86 -7.80 7.71
C SER A 128 -3.48 -8.41 9.05
N LEU A 129 -3.14 -7.58 10.04
CA LEU A 129 -2.81 -8.01 11.40
C LEU A 129 -3.98 -8.78 12.00
N TYR A 130 -5.17 -8.17 11.99
CA TYR A 130 -6.38 -8.73 12.58
C TYR A 130 -6.72 -10.12 12.03
N VAL A 131 -6.59 -10.32 10.71
CA VAL A 131 -6.90 -11.61 10.10
C VAL A 131 -5.74 -12.61 10.25
N SER A 132 -4.50 -12.15 10.39
CA SER A 132 -3.34 -13.02 10.62
C SER A 132 -3.26 -13.58 12.04
N THR A 133 -3.75 -12.86 13.06
CA THR A 133 -3.67 -13.26 14.48
C THR A 133 -4.87 -14.06 14.97
N ARG A 134 -5.93 -14.19 14.15
CA ARG A 134 -7.07 -15.03 14.49
C ARG A 134 -6.66 -16.52 14.56
N PRO A 135 -7.19 -17.27 15.54
CA PRO A 135 -7.04 -18.73 15.59
C PRO A 135 -7.44 -19.33 14.24
N TYR A 136 -6.76 -20.40 13.82
CA TYR A 136 -7.05 -21.10 12.56
C TYR A 136 -8.56 -21.36 12.45
N GLN A 137 -9.21 -20.67 11.52
CA GLN A 137 -10.57 -21.00 11.14
C GLN A 137 -10.47 -22.26 10.29
N GLU A 138 -10.95 -23.40 10.77
CA GLU A 138 -11.04 -24.65 9.99
C GLU A 138 -11.91 -24.51 8.74
#